data_AF-A0A3S9FWC5-F1
#
_entry.id   AF-A0A3S9FWC5-F1
#
_cell.length_a   1.000
_cell.length_b   1.000
_cell.length_c   1.000
_cell.angle_alpha   90.00
_cell.angle_beta   90.00
_cell.angle_gamma   90.00
#
_symmetry.space_group_name_H-M   'P 1'
#
loop_
_entity.id
_entity.type
_entity.pdbx_description
1 polymer ?
#
loop_
_entity_poly.entity_id
_entity_poly.type
_entity_poly.pdbx_seq_one_letter_code
_entity_poly.pdbx_strand_id
1 'polypeptide(L)'
;MIRSLIVPGCFAALIGATGTAFAENSPTDTTDQRLERIERKLDALLRRLDAPATVGADQTTAPALAAPDRSAAPQKPSTLPAAAGTDGTSYEPGAVAIARIAPAKTDALSDVPADSVGSYVYQGGDIALNELSRNGVRYTGLAAVELQGWLKIAEAGRTQLAVEYRATTGSNVFVNATCIASVWLEDRSIGSRRGEIPMPAREEKTVSLVYGADLQPGLYKLRAWLACTPPRDLRRLNAAVLIKSPSDMNLRLIKDTELLHQEQ
;
A
#
# COMPACT_ATOMS: atom_id res chain seq x y z
N MET A 1 20.59 64.24 -23.29
CA MET A 1 20.21 65.27 -22.29
C MET A 1 18.80 64.98 -21.80
N ILE A 2 18.57 65.17 -20.49
CA ILE A 2 17.30 65.04 -19.73
C ILE A 2 16.97 63.58 -19.33
N ARG A 3 16.67 63.20 -18.09
CA ARG A 3 17.04 63.63 -16.71
C ARG A 3 16.53 62.46 -15.82
N SER A 4 17.35 62.01 -14.88
CA SER A 4 16.97 61.07 -13.82
C SER A 4 15.81 61.60 -12.98
N LEU A 5 14.94 60.71 -12.51
CA LEU A 5 14.14 60.94 -11.30
C LEU A 5 14.27 59.72 -10.38
N ILE A 6 14.99 59.98 -9.30
CA ILE A 6 15.18 59.17 -8.10
C ILE A 6 14.00 59.49 -7.18
N VAL A 7 13.35 58.47 -6.63
CA VAL A 7 12.42 58.63 -5.49
C VAL A 7 13.04 57.91 -4.29
N PRO A 8 13.44 58.63 -3.23
CA PRO A 8 13.77 58.06 -1.94
C PRO A 8 12.69 58.37 -0.89
N GLY A 9 12.43 57.45 0.03
CA GLY A 9 11.60 57.65 1.21
C GLY A 9 10.94 56.34 1.62
N CYS A 10 10.94 55.86 2.87
CA CYS A 10 11.25 56.51 4.14
C CYS A 10 11.71 55.43 5.13
N PHE A 11 12.76 55.72 5.88
CA PHE A 11 13.15 54.98 7.09
C PHE A 11 12.25 55.42 8.25
N ALA A 12 11.67 54.47 8.98
CA ALA A 12 11.21 54.70 10.34
C ALA A 12 11.59 53.48 11.20
N ALA A 13 12.56 53.70 12.08
CA ALA A 13 12.95 52.82 13.17
C ALA A 13 12.37 53.38 14.47
N LEU A 14 11.81 52.52 15.33
CA LEU A 14 11.67 52.69 16.79
C LEU A 14 11.13 51.34 17.33
N ILE A 15 11.93 50.51 18.01
CA ILE A 15 12.15 50.46 19.48
C ILE A 15 10.81 50.48 20.22
N GLY A 16 10.39 49.52 21.05
CA GLY A 16 10.99 48.32 21.62
C GLY A 16 10.04 47.87 22.74
N ALA A 17 9.91 46.57 23.00
CA ALA A 17 9.39 46.06 24.26
C ALA A 17 9.94 44.66 24.49
N THR A 18 10.79 44.57 25.51
CA THR A 18 11.35 43.36 26.10
C THR A 18 10.24 42.44 26.59
N GLY A 19 10.13 41.26 25.98
CA GLY A 19 9.43 40.11 26.53
C GLY A 19 10.41 38.96 26.64
N THR A 20 11.15 38.89 27.74
CA THR A 20 11.84 37.67 28.17
C THR A 20 10.78 36.62 28.51
N ALA A 21 10.48 35.74 27.57
CA ALA A 21 9.82 34.48 27.85
C ALA A 21 10.89 33.38 27.85
N PHE A 22 10.91 32.65 28.96
CA PHE A 22 11.90 31.66 29.34
C PHE A 22 12.19 30.66 28.22
N ALA A 23 13.48 30.48 27.94
CA ALA A 23 14.00 29.24 27.39
C ALA A 23 13.66 28.12 28.38
N GLU A 24 12.62 27.35 28.08
CA GLU A 24 12.44 26.05 28.71
C GLU A 24 13.37 25.08 27.97
N ASN A 25 14.61 25.03 28.47
CA ASN A 25 15.57 23.98 28.16
C ASN A 25 14.94 22.63 28.50
N SER A 26 14.23 22.04 27.54
CA SER A 26 13.96 20.62 27.54
C SER A 26 15.32 19.92 27.52
N PRO A 27 15.65 19.06 28.50
CA PRO A 27 16.91 18.34 28.46
C PRO A 27 16.93 17.53 27.16
N THR A 28 18.03 17.67 26.42
CA THR A 28 18.33 16.87 25.25
C THR A 28 18.44 15.41 25.70
N ASP A 29 17.30 14.72 25.69
CA ASP A 29 17.17 13.27 25.97
C ASP A 29 18.13 12.59 24.99
N THR A 30 19.30 12.16 25.49
CA THR A 30 20.34 11.59 24.63
C THR A 30 19.78 10.34 23.97
N THR A 31 20.26 10.01 22.78
CA THR A 31 19.84 8.80 22.08
C THR A 31 19.93 7.57 22.99
N ASP A 32 20.93 7.55 23.88
CA ASP A 32 21.13 6.52 24.90
C ASP A 32 20.00 6.46 25.94
N GLN A 33 19.54 7.61 26.45
CA GLN A 33 18.38 7.65 27.37
C GLN A 33 17.08 7.21 26.71
N ARG A 34 16.92 7.48 25.41
CA ARG A 34 15.77 6.99 24.64
C ARG A 34 15.83 5.48 24.43
N LEU A 35 17.02 4.93 24.14
CA LEU A 35 17.23 3.49 23.96
C LEU A 35 16.97 2.72 25.26
N GLU A 36 17.50 3.18 26.40
CA GLU A 36 17.23 2.55 27.70
C GLU A 36 15.75 2.57 28.08
N ARG A 37 15.02 3.64 27.70
CA ARG A 37 13.57 3.74 27.93
C ARG A 37 12.79 2.75 27.05
N ILE A 38 13.27 2.49 25.83
CA ILE A 38 12.68 1.51 24.91
C ILE A 38 12.94 0.09 25.42
N GLU A 39 14.17 -0.23 25.84
CA GLU A 39 14.53 -1.55 26.39
C GLU A 39 13.71 -1.89 27.64
N ARG A 40 13.59 -0.95 28.59
CA ARG A 40 12.76 -1.15 29.80
C ARG A 40 11.28 -1.39 29.48
N LYS A 41 10.74 -0.75 28.44
CA LYS A 41 9.36 -0.96 28.00
C LYS A 41 9.18 -2.31 27.33
N LEU A 42 10.17 -2.78 26.57
CA LEU A 42 10.14 -4.10 25.94
C LEU A 42 10.19 -5.21 26.98
N ASP A 43 11.08 -5.11 27.97
CA ASP A 43 11.18 -6.08 29.07
C ASP A 43 9.90 -6.15 29.91
N ALA A 44 9.26 -5.00 30.15
CA ALA A 44 7.99 -4.96 30.85
C ALA A 44 6.85 -5.62 30.06
N LEU A 45 6.85 -5.51 28.73
CA LEU A 45 5.87 -6.17 27.87
C LEU A 45 6.13 -7.68 27.77
N LEU A 46 7.39 -8.09 27.61
CA LEU A 46 7.78 -9.50 27.59
C LEU A 46 7.43 -10.19 28.91
N ARG A 47 7.72 -9.56 30.06
CA ARG A 47 7.29 -10.10 31.37
C ARG A 47 5.77 -10.23 31.51
N ARG A 48 5.00 -9.38 30.84
CA ARG A 48 3.54 -9.42 30.89
C ARG A 48 2.95 -10.48 29.96
N LEU A 49 3.66 -10.82 28.89
CA LEU A 49 3.34 -11.91 27.97
C LEU A 49 3.77 -13.28 28.52
N ASP A 50 4.89 -13.33 29.25
CA ASP A 50 5.41 -14.53 29.92
C ASP A 50 4.76 -14.80 31.30
N ALA A 51 3.83 -13.96 31.75
CA ALA A 51 3.05 -14.22 32.95
C ALA A 51 1.88 -15.17 32.58
N PRO A 52 1.95 -16.48 32.88
CA PRO A 52 0.81 -17.37 32.69
C PRO A 52 -0.34 -16.90 33.59
N ALA A 53 -1.49 -16.65 32.96
CA ALA A 53 -2.75 -16.49 33.66
C ALA A 53 -2.99 -17.71 34.54
N THR A 54 -2.69 -17.58 35.83
CA THR A 54 -2.85 -18.62 36.83
C THR A 54 -4.19 -18.40 37.51
N VAL A 55 -5.19 -19.17 37.07
CA VAL A 55 -6.31 -19.61 37.89
C VAL A 55 -6.09 -21.10 38.10
N GLY A 56 -5.92 -21.53 39.36
CA GLY A 56 -5.67 -22.93 39.78
C GLY A 56 -6.82 -23.88 39.41
N ALA A 57 -6.74 -25.20 39.58
CA ALA A 57 -5.88 -26.16 40.26
C ALA A 57 -5.73 -27.38 39.29
N ASP A 58 -4.97 -28.46 39.47
CA ASP A 58 -4.50 -29.18 40.64
C ASP A 58 -3.39 -30.15 40.17
N GLN A 59 -2.54 -30.61 41.09
CA GLN A 59 -1.38 -31.47 40.84
C GLN A 59 -1.77 -32.92 40.49
N THR A 60 -0.90 -33.69 39.79
CA THR A 60 -0.17 -34.87 40.34
C THR A 60 0.55 -35.70 39.24
N THR A 61 1.83 -36.03 39.53
CA THR A 61 2.72 -37.13 39.04
C THR A 61 3.34 -37.15 37.63
N ALA A 62 4.67 -37.16 37.61
CA ALA A 62 5.58 -37.65 36.56
C ALA A 62 5.94 -39.15 36.80
N PRO A 63 6.90 -39.82 36.12
CA PRO A 63 7.62 -39.56 34.84
C PRO A 63 7.69 -40.83 33.92
N ALA A 64 8.13 -40.71 32.65
CA ALA A 64 8.87 -41.79 31.96
C ALA A 64 9.51 -41.35 30.62
N LEU A 65 10.74 -41.80 30.41
CA LEU A 65 11.54 -41.75 29.18
C LEU A 65 10.81 -42.35 27.97
N ALA A 66 11.00 -41.75 26.79
CA ALA A 66 11.42 -42.44 25.55
C ALA A 66 11.56 -41.42 24.39
N ALA A 67 12.79 -41.23 23.89
CA ALA A 67 12.97 -40.93 22.46
C ALA A 67 12.65 -42.21 21.69
N PRO A 68 11.99 -42.14 20.51
CA PRO A 68 12.77 -42.07 19.29
C PRO A 68 12.15 -41.21 18.17
N ASP A 69 13.00 -40.88 17.20
CA ASP A 69 12.74 -40.51 15.81
C ASP A 69 11.30 -40.20 15.39
N ARG A 70 11.07 -38.94 14.99
CA ARG A 70 10.05 -38.62 13.99
C ARG A 70 10.60 -37.64 12.97
N SER A 71 10.75 -38.17 11.77
CA SER A 71 10.72 -37.51 10.46
C SER A 71 10.30 -36.05 10.50
N ALA A 72 11.15 -35.21 9.90
CA ALA A 72 10.77 -33.91 9.40
C ALA A 72 9.47 -34.03 8.60
N ALA A 73 8.36 -33.59 9.20
CA ALA A 73 7.12 -33.39 8.49
C ALA A 73 7.32 -32.26 7.48
N PRO A 74 6.87 -32.41 6.22
CA PRO A 74 6.91 -31.30 5.28
C PRO A 74 6.00 -30.19 5.82
N GLN A 75 6.57 -29.00 6.00
CA GLN A 75 5.79 -27.79 6.26
C GLN A 75 4.75 -27.66 5.15
N LYS A 76 3.47 -27.87 5.48
CA LYS A 76 2.37 -27.58 4.57
C LYS A 76 2.48 -26.10 4.14
N PRO A 77 2.40 -25.78 2.84
CA PRO A 77 2.27 -24.40 2.41
C PRO A 77 1.04 -23.80 3.10
N SER A 78 1.24 -22.70 3.81
CA SER A 78 0.20 -22.00 4.56
C SER A 78 -0.88 -21.56 3.57
N THR A 79 -1.95 -22.34 3.49
CA THR A 79 -3.05 -22.10 2.56
C THR A 79 -3.97 -21.06 3.20
N LEU A 80 -4.21 -19.95 2.51
CA LEU A 80 -5.15 -18.94 2.98
C LEU A 80 -6.57 -19.53 2.96
N PRO A 81 -7.31 -19.54 4.08
CA PRO A 81 -8.70 -19.97 4.08
C PRO A 81 -9.54 -18.94 3.29
N ALA A 82 -10.37 -19.42 2.36
CA ALA A 82 -11.38 -18.60 1.71
C ALA A 82 -12.48 -18.22 2.72
N ALA A 83 -13.12 -17.06 2.54
CA ALA A 83 -14.31 -16.73 3.31
C ALA A 83 -15.39 -17.80 3.07
N ALA A 84 -15.98 -18.31 4.15
CA ALA A 84 -17.13 -19.21 4.08
C ALA A 84 -18.27 -18.47 3.36
N GLY A 85 -18.86 -19.12 2.35
CA GLY A 85 -19.82 -18.52 1.43
C GLY A 85 -20.91 -17.73 2.14
N THR A 86 -20.89 -16.42 1.94
CA THR A 86 -22.03 -15.53 2.13
C THR A 86 -23.05 -15.84 1.05
N ASP A 87 -24.31 -16.01 1.47
CA ASP A 87 -25.44 -16.42 0.65
C ASP A 87 -25.49 -15.68 -0.70
N GLY A 88 -25.59 -16.46 -1.78
CA GLY A 88 -25.19 -16.10 -3.14
C GLY A 88 -26.08 -15.14 -3.92
N THR A 89 -26.48 -13.99 -3.34
CA THR A 89 -27.28 -12.97 -4.07
C THR A 89 -26.81 -11.52 -3.92
N SER A 90 -25.71 -11.22 -3.22
CA SER A 90 -25.34 -9.81 -2.93
C SER A 90 -24.07 -9.29 -3.64
N TYR A 91 -23.54 -10.01 -4.63
CA TYR A 91 -22.28 -9.66 -5.29
C TYR A 91 -22.49 -9.22 -6.73
N GLU A 92 -22.00 -8.04 -7.06
CA GLU A 92 -22.01 -7.46 -8.41
C GLU A 92 -20.61 -7.51 -9.05
N PRO A 93 -20.50 -7.66 -10.38
CA PRO A 93 -19.22 -7.67 -11.09
C PRO A 93 -18.37 -6.41 -10.87
N GLY A 94 -17.06 -6.59 -10.83
CA GLY A 94 -16.06 -5.53 -10.63
C GLY A 94 -15.61 -5.34 -9.18
N ALA A 95 -14.80 -4.31 -8.95
CA ALA A 95 -14.31 -3.91 -7.64
C ALA A 95 -14.50 -2.40 -7.44
N VAL A 96 -14.64 -1.94 -6.19
CA VAL A 96 -14.69 -0.51 -5.90
C VAL A 96 -13.27 0.07 -6.00
N ALA A 97 -13.09 1.04 -6.88
CA ALA A 97 -11.86 1.81 -7.01
C ALA A 97 -12.02 3.15 -6.29
N ILE A 98 -11.26 3.34 -5.22
CA ILE A 98 -11.23 4.57 -4.44
C ILE A 98 -10.02 5.38 -4.89
N ALA A 99 -10.29 6.49 -5.56
CA ALA A 99 -9.26 7.42 -6.00
C ALA A 99 -8.79 8.27 -4.81
N ARG A 100 -7.48 8.43 -4.71
CA ARG A 100 -6.78 9.20 -3.68
C ARG A 100 -5.72 10.07 -4.35
N ILE A 101 -5.25 11.11 -3.64
CA ILE A 101 -4.14 11.93 -4.15
C ILE A 101 -2.86 11.09 -4.16
N ALA A 102 -2.14 11.09 -5.27
CA ALA A 102 -0.87 10.37 -5.36
C ALA A 102 0.18 10.98 -4.41
N PRO A 103 0.92 10.17 -3.62
CA PRO A 103 1.97 10.67 -2.75
C PRO A 103 3.07 11.42 -3.52
N ALA A 104 3.44 12.61 -3.04
CA ALA A 104 4.45 13.45 -3.68
C ALA A 104 5.88 12.91 -3.54
N LYS A 105 6.13 12.07 -2.54
CA LYS A 105 7.46 11.55 -2.18
C LYS A 105 7.46 10.03 -2.12
N THR A 106 8.60 9.43 -2.44
CA THR A 106 8.79 7.99 -2.50
C THR A 106 8.67 7.28 -1.14
N ASP A 107 9.05 7.95 -0.05
CA ASP A 107 8.92 7.43 1.32
C ASP A 107 7.44 7.26 1.72
N ALA A 108 6.58 8.20 1.33
CA ALA A 108 5.14 8.18 1.60
C ALA A 108 4.32 7.21 0.72
N LEU A 109 4.93 6.51 -0.24
CA LEU A 109 4.19 5.62 -1.15
C LEU A 109 3.51 4.43 -0.44
N SER A 110 4.08 3.98 0.68
CA SER A 110 3.56 2.85 1.44
C SER A 110 2.32 3.20 2.27
N ASP A 111 2.09 4.49 2.51
CA ASP A 111 0.97 4.98 3.29
C ASP A 111 -0.23 5.22 2.37
N VAL A 112 -1.38 4.63 2.72
CA VAL A 112 -2.65 4.87 2.01
C VAL A 112 -3.30 6.09 2.65
N PRO A 113 -3.45 7.22 1.93
CA PRO A 113 -4.11 8.41 2.49
C PRO A 113 -5.54 8.09 2.93
N ALA A 114 -6.02 8.70 4.01
CA ALA A 114 -7.40 8.51 4.47
C ALA A 114 -8.41 9.20 3.54
N ASP A 115 -8.05 10.36 2.99
CA ASP A 115 -8.92 11.16 2.14
C ASP A 115 -9.05 10.55 0.75
N SER A 116 -10.27 10.61 0.20
CA SER A 116 -10.59 10.21 -1.16
C SER A 116 -10.97 11.44 -1.99
N VAL A 117 -10.61 11.41 -3.27
CA VAL A 117 -11.00 12.42 -4.27
C VAL A 117 -12.12 11.91 -5.19
N GLY A 118 -12.67 10.74 -4.91
CA GLY A 118 -13.76 10.11 -5.67
C GLY A 118 -13.64 8.59 -5.71
N SER A 119 -14.68 7.93 -6.19
CA SER A 119 -14.72 6.48 -6.36
C SER A 119 -15.52 6.08 -7.60
N TYR A 120 -15.26 4.88 -8.12
CA TYR A 120 -16.00 4.30 -9.23
C TYR A 120 -15.92 2.77 -9.19
N VAL A 121 -16.76 2.07 -9.95
CA VAL A 121 -16.68 0.61 -10.10
C VAL A 121 -15.69 0.27 -11.21
N TYR A 122 -14.63 -0.45 -10.86
CA TYR A 122 -13.62 -0.97 -11.77
C TYR A 122 -14.02 -2.36 -12.28
N GLN A 123 -14.20 -2.48 -13.60
CA GLN A 123 -14.66 -3.70 -14.27
C GLN A 123 -13.51 -4.51 -14.90
N GLY A 124 -12.25 -4.24 -14.53
CA GLY A 124 -11.09 -4.79 -15.22
C GLY A 124 -10.50 -3.83 -16.27
N GLY A 125 -9.33 -4.19 -16.81
CA GLY A 125 -8.62 -3.38 -17.80
C GLY A 125 -7.62 -2.37 -17.23
N ASP A 126 -7.29 -1.37 -18.03
CA ASP A 126 -6.32 -0.34 -17.63
C ASP A 126 -6.99 0.75 -16.78
N ILE A 127 -6.30 1.18 -15.72
CA ILE A 127 -6.66 2.31 -14.86
C ILE A 127 -5.78 3.50 -15.22
N ALA A 128 -6.36 4.52 -15.87
CA ALA A 128 -5.66 5.74 -16.24
C ALA A 128 -5.47 6.67 -15.02
N LEU A 129 -4.39 6.48 -14.26
CA LEU A 129 -4.11 7.20 -13.02
C LEU A 129 -3.98 8.73 -13.20
N ASN A 130 -3.63 9.18 -14.40
CA ASN A 130 -3.54 10.61 -14.74
C ASN A 130 -4.84 11.21 -15.31
N GLU A 131 -5.88 10.42 -15.56
CA GLU A 131 -7.15 10.87 -16.16
C GLU A 131 -8.34 10.00 -15.71
N LEU A 132 -8.67 10.04 -14.42
CA LEU A 132 -9.82 9.29 -13.87
C LEU A 132 -11.19 9.95 -14.15
N SER A 133 -11.21 11.12 -14.81
CA SER A 133 -12.43 11.87 -15.12
C SER A 133 -13.41 11.08 -15.99
N ARG A 134 -12.90 10.19 -16.85
CA ARG A 134 -13.73 9.28 -17.66
C ARG A 134 -14.54 8.29 -16.82
N ASN A 135 -14.08 8.03 -15.61
CA ASN A 135 -14.76 7.15 -14.64
C ASN A 135 -15.54 7.97 -13.60
N GLY A 136 -15.77 9.26 -13.84
CA GLY A 136 -16.56 10.14 -12.96
C GLY A 136 -15.77 10.83 -11.85
N VAL A 137 -14.48 10.55 -11.68
CA VAL A 137 -13.64 11.18 -10.64
C VAL A 137 -13.13 12.54 -11.10
N ARG A 138 -13.62 13.61 -10.47
CA ARG A 138 -13.27 15.00 -10.81
C ARG A 138 -12.01 15.47 -10.07
N TYR A 139 -10.87 14.90 -10.43
CA TYR A 139 -9.56 15.29 -9.93
C TYR A 139 -8.59 15.50 -11.09
N THR A 140 -7.84 16.60 -11.07
CA THR A 140 -6.97 17.03 -12.18
C THR A 140 -5.49 16.67 -11.98
N GLY A 141 -5.10 16.26 -10.78
CA GLY A 141 -3.75 15.81 -10.48
C GLY A 141 -3.56 14.32 -10.74
N LEU A 142 -2.34 13.83 -10.48
CA LEU A 142 -2.08 12.39 -10.49
C LEU A 142 -2.81 11.72 -9.32
N ALA A 143 -3.65 10.74 -9.63
CA ALA A 143 -4.33 9.94 -8.63
C ALA A 143 -3.56 8.65 -8.34
N ALA A 144 -3.72 8.16 -7.12
CA ALA A 144 -3.48 6.78 -6.73
C ALA A 144 -4.82 6.09 -6.51
N VAL A 145 -4.86 4.77 -6.62
CA VAL A 145 -6.10 4.00 -6.51
C VAL A 145 -5.95 2.91 -5.46
N GLU A 146 -6.92 2.88 -4.56
CA GLU A 146 -7.17 1.75 -3.68
C GLU A 146 -8.32 0.93 -4.25
N LEU A 147 -8.02 -0.27 -4.73
CA LEU A 147 -9.03 -1.24 -5.16
C LEU A 147 -9.49 -2.05 -3.95
N GLN A 148 -10.80 -2.18 -3.79
CA GLN A 148 -11.44 -3.00 -2.77
C GLN A 148 -12.54 -3.85 -3.40
N GLY A 149 -12.52 -5.16 -3.14
CA GLY A 149 -13.51 -6.09 -3.65
C GLY A 149 -13.22 -7.51 -3.21
N TRP A 150 -13.63 -8.45 -4.03
CA TRP A 150 -13.53 -9.87 -3.79
C TRP A 150 -13.01 -10.56 -5.04
N LEU A 151 -11.95 -11.32 -4.89
CA LEU A 151 -11.32 -12.11 -5.94
C LEU A 151 -11.89 -13.53 -5.93
N LYS A 152 -12.53 -13.93 -7.03
CA LYS A 152 -13.02 -15.28 -7.23
C LYS A 152 -11.91 -16.17 -7.77
N ILE A 153 -11.56 -17.21 -7.02
CA ILE A 153 -10.59 -18.24 -7.41
C ILE A 153 -11.35 -19.52 -7.76
N ALA A 154 -11.16 -20.02 -8.98
CA ALA A 154 -11.82 -21.23 -9.46
C ALA A 154 -10.98 -22.50 -9.24
N GLU A 155 -9.66 -22.37 -9.16
CA GLU A 155 -8.72 -23.49 -9.17
C GLU A 155 -7.81 -23.47 -7.94
N ALA A 156 -7.51 -24.66 -7.41
CA ALA A 156 -6.54 -24.80 -6.35
C ALA A 156 -5.12 -24.71 -6.92
N GLY A 157 -4.24 -23.97 -6.24
CA GLY A 157 -2.81 -23.94 -6.54
C GLY A 157 -2.20 -22.55 -6.46
N ARG A 158 -1.04 -22.41 -7.09
CA ARG A 158 -0.27 -21.17 -7.08
C ARG A 158 -0.86 -20.17 -8.07
N THR A 159 -1.60 -19.19 -7.55
CA THR A 159 -2.08 -18.04 -8.30
C THR A 159 -1.06 -16.92 -8.24
N GLN A 160 -0.84 -16.24 -9.37
CA GLN A 160 -0.05 -15.01 -9.40
C GLN A 160 -0.96 -13.82 -9.66
N LEU A 161 -0.81 -12.78 -8.84
CA LEU A 161 -1.37 -11.46 -9.08
C LEU A 161 -0.24 -10.54 -9.50
N ALA A 162 -0.48 -9.66 -10.46
CA ALA A 162 0.50 -8.64 -10.80
C ALA A 162 -0.15 -7.28 -10.99
N VAL A 163 0.65 -6.24 -10.77
CA VAL A 163 0.31 -4.88 -11.14
C VAL A 163 1.33 -4.43 -12.16
N GLU A 164 0.85 -4.00 -13.31
CA GLU A 164 1.67 -3.47 -14.38
C GLU A 164 1.44 -1.97 -14.53
N TYR A 165 2.49 -1.18 -14.37
CA TYR A 165 2.47 0.25 -14.65
C TYR A 165 3.03 0.49 -16.05
N ARG A 166 2.30 1.26 -16.85
CA ARG A 166 2.72 1.69 -18.18
C ARG A 166 2.73 3.20 -18.23
N ALA A 167 3.85 3.80 -18.61
CA ALA A 167 3.96 5.25 -18.67
C ALA A 167 4.65 5.75 -19.93
N THR A 168 4.25 6.96 -20.32
CA THR A 168 4.93 7.77 -21.33
C THR A 168 5.10 9.18 -20.75
N THR A 169 6.30 9.74 -20.88
CA THR A 169 6.62 11.11 -20.44
C THR A 169 7.10 11.96 -21.60
N GLY A 170 7.08 13.28 -21.42
CA GLY A 170 7.76 14.17 -22.36
C GLY A 170 9.28 14.13 -22.22
N SER A 171 9.94 14.86 -23.11
CA SER A 171 11.39 14.79 -23.34
C SER A 171 12.26 15.42 -22.25
N ASN A 172 11.67 16.12 -21.28
CA ASN A 172 12.39 16.98 -20.33
C ASN A 172 12.40 16.42 -18.88
N VAL A 173 12.00 15.17 -18.67
CA VAL A 173 12.02 14.52 -17.34
C VAL A 173 13.33 13.76 -17.11
N PHE A 174 14.00 14.07 -16.01
CA PHE A 174 15.26 13.40 -15.58
C PHE A 174 15.14 12.68 -14.24
N VAL A 175 13.96 12.69 -13.61
CA VAL A 175 13.72 12.02 -12.32
C VAL A 175 12.77 10.86 -12.54
N ASN A 176 13.21 9.65 -12.17
CA ASN A 176 12.40 8.44 -12.26
C ASN A 176 11.13 8.58 -11.41
N ALA A 177 10.00 8.13 -11.95
CA ALA A 177 8.81 7.97 -11.13
C ALA A 177 8.92 6.64 -10.37
N THR A 178 8.78 6.68 -9.05
CA THR A 178 8.69 5.46 -8.26
C THR A 178 7.22 5.07 -8.14
N CYS A 179 6.91 3.83 -8.48
CA CYS A 179 5.61 3.22 -8.33
C CYS A 179 5.65 2.15 -7.24
N ILE A 180 4.52 1.94 -6.57
CA ILE A 180 4.32 0.89 -5.59
C ILE A 180 3.05 0.12 -5.92
N ALA A 181 3.06 -1.17 -5.67
CA ALA A 181 1.83 -1.91 -5.45
C ALA A 181 1.92 -2.60 -4.09
N SER A 182 0.83 -2.57 -3.33
CA SER A 182 0.67 -3.35 -2.11
C SER A 182 -0.63 -4.11 -2.20
N VAL A 183 -0.59 -5.41 -1.95
CA VAL A 183 -1.74 -6.29 -2.17
C VAL A 183 -2.03 -7.06 -0.88
N TRP A 184 -3.30 -7.14 -0.52
CA TRP A 184 -3.81 -7.90 0.60
C TRP A 184 -4.91 -8.85 0.12
N LEU A 185 -4.90 -10.07 0.65
CA LEU A 185 -5.96 -11.06 0.53
C LEU A 185 -6.43 -11.42 1.94
N GLU A 186 -7.74 -11.39 2.18
CA GLU A 186 -8.34 -11.67 3.50
C GLU A 186 -7.73 -10.79 4.61
N ASP A 187 -7.56 -9.51 4.31
CA ASP A 187 -6.90 -8.51 5.17
C ASP A 187 -5.43 -8.83 5.55
N ARG A 188 -4.84 -9.88 4.95
CA ARG A 188 -3.43 -10.26 5.12
C ARG A 188 -2.61 -9.80 3.92
N SER A 189 -1.51 -9.09 4.19
CA SER A 189 -0.63 -8.64 3.11
C SER A 189 0.03 -9.84 2.43
N ILE A 190 -0.07 -9.92 1.10
CA ILE A 190 0.67 -10.88 0.28
C ILE A 190 1.98 -10.27 -0.27
N GLY A 191 2.18 -8.97 -0.06
CA GLY A 191 3.42 -8.28 -0.38
C GLY A 191 3.22 -6.80 -0.72
N SER A 192 4.33 -6.08 -0.70
CA SER A 192 4.46 -4.70 -1.15
C SER A 192 5.75 -4.60 -1.97
N ARG A 193 5.65 -4.15 -3.22
CA ARG A 193 6.80 -3.99 -4.11
C ARG A 193 6.82 -2.61 -4.70
N ARG A 194 8.02 -2.08 -4.89
CA ARG A 194 8.28 -0.84 -5.61
C ARG A 194 8.98 -1.15 -6.91
N GLY A 195 8.77 -0.30 -7.90
CA GLY A 195 9.51 -0.31 -9.15
C GLY A 195 9.66 1.11 -9.68
N GLU A 196 10.71 1.34 -10.44
CA GLU A 196 10.99 2.64 -11.03
C GLU A 196 10.68 2.62 -12.51
N ILE A 197 9.96 3.62 -12.97
CA ILE A 197 9.78 3.88 -14.39
C ILE A 197 10.98 4.72 -14.83
N PRO A 198 11.89 4.18 -15.66
CA PRO A 198 13.07 4.92 -16.10
C PRO A 198 12.66 6.11 -16.97
N MET A 199 13.24 7.27 -16.70
CA MET A 199 12.97 8.51 -17.43
C MET A 199 14.17 8.96 -18.27
N PRO A 200 13.95 9.61 -19.43
CA PRO A 200 12.65 9.93 -20.03
C PRO A 200 12.02 8.70 -20.71
N ALA A 201 10.71 8.49 -20.49
CA ALA A 201 9.92 7.47 -21.16
C ALA A 201 9.28 8.04 -22.44
N ARG A 202 10.11 8.41 -23.44
CA ARG A 202 9.61 8.90 -24.75
C ARG A 202 8.79 7.84 -25.48
N GLU A 203 9.12 6.58 -25.23
CA GLU A 203 8.33 5.40 -25.58
C GLU A 203 7.63 4.89 -24.32
N GLU A 204 6.59 4.08 -24.50
CA GLU A 204 5.95 3.42 -23.38
C GLU A 204 6.96 2.54 -22.63
N LYS A 205 7.10 2.79 -21.32
CA LYS A 205 7.90 1.99 -20.40
C LYS A 205 7.00 1.29 -19.42
N THR A 206 7.36 0.05 -19.11
CA THR A 206 6.53 -0.85 -18.31
C THR A 206 7.29 -1.33 -17.09
N VAL A 207 6.61 -1.36 -15.95
CA VAL A 207 7.11 -1.94 -14.70
C VAL A 207 6.07 -2.93 -14.21
N SER A 208 6.46 -4.19 -14.01
CA SER A 208 5.58 -5.26 -13.54
C SER A 208 5.96 -5.70 -12.14
N LEU A 209 4.98 -5.74 -11.23
CA LEU A 209 5.13 -6.10 -9.83
C LEU A 209 4.30 -7.35 -9.55
N VAL A 210 4.95 -8.50 -9.36
CA VAL A 210 4.29 -9.81 -9.28
C VAL A 210 4.26 -10.36 -7.85
N TYR A 211 3.12 -10.90 -7.45
CA TYR A 211 2.82 -11.50 -6.15
C TYR A 211 2.32 -12.92 -6.38
N GLY A 212 2.78 -13.87 -5.57
CA GLY A 212 2.33 -15.27 -5.64
C GLY A 212 1.66 -15.67 -4.34
N ALA A 213 0.54 -16.38 -4.43
CA ALA A 213 -0.14 -16.97 -3.29
C ALA A 213 -0.67 -18.36 -3.67
N ASP A 214 -0.59 -19.30 -2.73
CA ASP A 214 -1.20 -20.62 -2.87
C ASP A 214 -2.64 -20.55 -2.34
N LEU A 215 -3.61 -20.64 -3.24
CA LEU A 215 -5.02 -20.41 -2.95
C LEU A 215 -5.84 -21.68 -3.22
N GLN A 216 -6.90 -21.86 -2.44
CA GLN A 216 -7.96 -22.84 -2.76
C GLN A 216 -9.08 -22.16 -3.54
N PRO A 217 -9.92 -22.92 -4.26
CA PRO A 217 -11.14 -22.38 -4.86
C PRO A 217 -12.01 -21.70 -3.80
N GLY A 218 -12.51 -20.51 -4.11
CA GLY A 218 -13.29 -19.72 -3.17
C GLY A 218 -13.27 -18.23 -3.50
N LEU A 219 -13.88 -17.45 -2.62
CA LEU A 219 -13.93 -15.99 -2.72
C LEU A 219 -12.98 -15.39 -1.69
N TYR A 220 -12.12 -14.47 -2.13
CA TYR A 220 -11.10 -13.85 -1.28
C TYR A 220 -11.26 -12.34 -1.24
N LYS A 221 -11.37 -11.72 -0.07
CA LYS A 221 -11.38 -10.26 0.05
C LYS A 221 -10.08 -9.69 -0.49
N LEU A 222 -10.15 -8.91 -1.55
CA LEU A 222 -9.01 -8.29 -2.21
C LEU A 222 -8.96 -6.80 -1.86
N ARG A 223 -7.78 -6.36 -1.42
CA ARG A 223 -7.43 -4.95 -1.36
C ARG A 223 -6.11 -4.73 -2.07
N ALA A 224 -6.02 -3.72 -2.93
CA ALA A 224 -4.78 -3.36 -3.60
C ALA A 224 -4.57 -1.85 -3.60
N TRP A 225 -3.39 -1.41 -3.18
CA TRP A 225 -2.96 -0.01 -3.23
C TRP A 225 -2.01 0.20 -4.40
N LEU A 226 -2.39 1.06 -5.34
CA LEU A 226 -1.69 1.32 -6.59
C LEU A 226 -1.33 2.81 -6.65
N ALA A 227 -0.05 3.15 -6.56
CA ALA A 227 0.39 4.54 -6.54
C ALA A 227 1.74 4.74 -7.23
N CYS A 228 1.95 5.94 -7.78
CA CYS A 228 3.25 6.40 -8.24
C CYS A 228 3.48 7.84 -7.82
N THR A 229 4.75 8.23 -7.61
CA THR A 229 5.11 9.64 -7.43
C THR A 229 4.86 10.42 -8.73
N PRO A 230 4.34 11.66 -8.66
CA PRO A 230 4.05 12.45 -9.85
C PRO A 230 5.34 12.85 -10.60
N PRO A 231 5.53 12.42 -11.87
CA PRO A 231 6.61 12.95 -12.68
C PRO A 231 6.23 14.34 -13.22
N ARG A 232 7.23 15.22 -13.44
CA ARG A 232 7.00 16.62 -13.84
C ARG A 232 6.33 16.80 -15.21
N ASP A 233 6.49 15.84 -16.13
CA ASP A 233 5.97 15.91 -17.51
C ASP A 233 5.43 14.53 -17.91
N LEU A 234 4.41 14.10 -17.15
CA LEU A 234 3.66 12.87 -17.41
C LEU A 234 2.67 13.07 -18.55
N ARG A 235 2.71 12.22 -19.57
CA ARG A 235 1.71 12.22 -20.65
C ARG A 235 0.63 11.17 -20.42
N ARG A 236 1.05 9.97 -20.02
CA ARG A 236 0.18 8.84 -19.72
C ARG A 236 0.78 8.02 -18.59
N LEU A 237 -0.05 7.62 -17.63
CA LEU A 237 0.26 6.60 -16.63
C LEU A 237 -0.97 5.72 -16.43
N ASN A 238 -0.83 4.46 -16.83
CA ASN A 238 -1.83 3.44 -16.61
C ASN A 238 -1.31 2.42 -15.59
N ALA A 239 -2.23 1.88 -14.79
CA ALA A 239 -2.00 0.69 -13.98
C ALA A 239 -2.97 -0.41 -14.43
N ALA A 240 -2.49 -1.64 -14.57
CA ALA A 240 -3.32 -2.79 -14.90
C ALA A 240 -3.16 -3.87 -13.84
N VAL A 241 -4.27 -4.45 -13.38
CA VAL A 241 -4.26 -5.60 -12.48
C VAL A 241 -4.36 -6.88 -13.31
N LEU A 242 -3.39 -7.75 -13.13
CA LEU A 242 -3.24 -8.99 -13.88
C LEU A 242 -3.36 -10.19 -12.94
N ILE A 243 -3.85 -11.29 -13.48
CA ILE A 243 -3.95 -12.58 -12.82
C ILE A 243 -3.39 -13.69 -13.72
N LYS A 244 -2.79 -14.70 -13.10
CA LYS A 244 -2.44 -15.97 -13.71
C LYS A 244 -2.90 -17.08 -12.77
N SER A 245 -3.91 -17.84 -13.19
CA SER A 245 -4.38 -19.05 -12.51
C SER A 245 -3.35 -20.20 -12.66
N PRO A 246 -3.47 -21.27 -11.86
CA PRO A 246 -2.60 -22.45 -11.99
C PRO A 246 -2.61 -23.08 -13.39
N SER A 247 -3.77 -23.13 -14.05
CA SER A 247 -3.90 -23.61 -15.43
C SER A 247 -3.46 -22.62 -16.51
N ASP A 248 -3.36 -21.32 -16.17
CA ASP A 248 -2.99 -20.29 -17.13
C ASP A 248 -1.49 -20.34 -17.43
N MET A 249 -1.11 -20.22 -18.70
CA MET A 249 0.30 -20.14 -19.09
C MET A 249 0.93 -18.77 -18.79
N ASN A 250 0.14 -17.69 -18.91
CA ASN A 250 0.62 -16.31 -18.88
C ASN A 250 -0.25 -15.43 -17.97
N LEU A 251 0.31 -14.30 -17.52
CA LEU A 251 -0.47 -13.23 -16.88
C LEU A 251 -1.43 -12.63 -17.91
N ARG A 252 -2.66 -12.39 -17.48
CA ARG A 252 -3.71 -11.74 -18.28
C ARG A 252 -4.44 -10.70 -17.44
N LEU A 253 -5.14 -9.78 -18.11
CA LEU A 253 -6.03 -8.84 -17.43
C LEU A 253 -7.06 -9.61 -16.59
N ILE A 254 -7.26 -9.12 -15.37
CA ILE A 254 -8.34 -9.60 -14.52
C ILE A 254 -9.69 -9.15 -15.11
N LYS A 255 -10.66 -10.06 -15.13
CA LYS A 255 -12.00 -9.80 -15.66
C LYS A 255 -12.95 -9.33 -14.57
N ASP A 256 -14.00 -8.61 -14.96
CA ASP A 256 -15.16 -8.27 -14.13
C ASP A 256 -15.87 -9.48 -13.50
N THR A 257 -15.80 -10.65 -14.13
CA THR A 257 -16.37 -11.90 -13.59
C THR A 257 -15.50 -12.55 -12.51
N GLU A 258 -14.25 -12.11 -12.38
CA GLU A 258 -13.28 -12.60 -11.38
C GLU A 258 -13.15 -11.64 -10.20
N LEU A 259 -13.57 -10.38 -10.37
CA LEU A 259 -13.66 -9.37 -9.33
C LEU A 259 -15.12 -9.14 -8.98
N LEU A 260 -15.46 -9.17 -7.70
CA LEU A 260 -16.81 -8.90 -7.24
C LEU A 260 -16.79 -7.81 -6.18
N HIS A 261 -17.86 -7.04 -6.08
CA HIS A 261 -18.09 -6.09 -4.99
C HIS A 261 -19.49 -6.28 -4.43
N GLN A 262 -19.72 -5.75 -3.23
CA GLN A 262 -21.07 -5.66 -2.67
C GLN A 262 -21.50 -4.20 -2.76
N GLU A 263 -22.72 -3.96 -3.21
CA GLU A 263 -23.35 -2.65 -3.03
C GLU A 263 -23.55 -2.43 -1.52
N GLN A 264 -23.11 -1.25 -1.05
CA GLN A 264 -23.34 -0.81 0.34
C GLN A 264 -24.63 -0.02 0.44
#